data_AF-A0A2V4D1X4-F1
#
_entry.id   AF-A0A2V4D1X4-F1
#
_cell.length_a   1.000
_cell.length_b   1.000
_cell.length_c   1.000
_cell.angle_alpha   90.00
_cell.angle_beta   90.00
_cell.angle_gamma   90.00
#
_symmetry.space_group_name_H-M   'P 1'
#
loop_
_entity.id
_entity.type
_entity.pdbx_description
1 polymer ?
#
loop_
_entity_poly.entity_id
_entity_poly.type
_entity_poly.pdbx_seq_one_letter_code
_entity_poly.pdbx_strand_id
1 'polypeptide(L)'
;EEVGEVVTSIENSGCAVVTGLPGIGKTSLLRAVAEELIDSGKDVAWARCTQFDDSSALLSGAFDGREPPSDPAAAVDWLCRKIGRGVLIIDELQEIHSRHRAAILSLIDEIIERGPNLIIACRAPSLLASPKPIIIGELDEETALNLLGDEVDAELGAKVIASLGGHPLALKLHDPDSDYDTIGRDISQFIEQTVLDSLPEDCIDGLDELAAMPLPVGADRLRNDAAVGVLDDHALLRWSDEDASAVELQHLVRQVRREMWDEETARRVHAAAAERWAEHPESEARFVEFHHRLQADDEDVAAFITLHADDLGNCDDGALAALLHDGIDKRPEVDALWYLATKTALDRGESEVVEELFSQMPNPDTGTALALRARQALQQGRREVADALQEEAAATGPPDDRIRIVISHLARILDDRLPHGMPVIPSAEIKRRLAEVKLTEIGADTRQRALVAIATIQHRLALLEQDYSAAKKVRQQLGALTDESDPLLTEMALSAALEVAKWDTPDWHRESEAMRRHMTSSPPLRALSLRLTLVEKIAEHDAGEARKLLDDAGEELPAGPTARRLQAKLWYWRGVLDSVDGLEYWREAIHRYRAAECAHAAQELTQKMHQMLR
;
A
#
# COMPACT_ATOMS: atom_id res chain seq x y z
N GLU A 1 -13.58 -20.25 -29.30
CA GLU A 1 -14.14 -19.09 -30.05
C GLU A 1 -13.84 -17.80 -29.30
N GLU A 2 -14.25 -17.68 -28.04
CA GLU A 2 -14.06 -16.50 -27.19
C GLU A 2 -12.60 -16.04 -27.05
N VAL A 3 -11.64 -16.96 -26.92
CA VAL A 3 -10.20 -16.63 -26.86
C VAL A 3 -9.78 -15.80 -28.08
N GLY A 4 -10.17 -16.24 -29.28
CA GLY A 4 -9.85 -15.55 -30.54
C GLY A 4 -10.53 -14.18 -30.67
N GLU A 5 -11.72 -14.02 -30.08
CA GLU A 5 -12.41 -12.72 -30.03
C GLU A 5 -11.65 -11.71 -29.17
N VAL A 6 -11.17 -12.13 -27.98
CA VAL A 6 -10.36 -11.28 -27.09
C VAL A 6 -9.04 -10.89 -27.76
N VAL A 7 -8.33 -11.86 -28.35
CA VAL A 7 -7.07 -11.61 -29.07
C VAL A 7 -7.29 -10.63 -30.23
N THR A 8 -8.34 -10.84 -31.03
CA THR A 8 -8.69 -9.94 -32.14
C THR A 8 -9.03 -8.53 -31.66
N SER A 9 -9.72 -8.39 -30.52
CA SER A 9 -10.00 -7.07 -29.93
C SER A 9 -8.70 -6.35 -29.54
N ILE A 10 -7.76 -7.05 -28.90
CA ILE A 10 -6.47 -6.47 -28.52
C ILE A 10 -5.65 -6.04 -29.75
N GLU A 11 -5.63 -6.83 -30.81
CA GLU A 11 -4.91 -6.48 -32.04
C GLU A 11 -5.48 -5.24 -32.74
N ASN A 12 -6.79 -5.04 -32.68
CA ASN A 12 -7.48 -3.95 -33.37
C ASN A 12 -7.50 -2.63 -32.57
N SER A 13 -7.75 -2.70 -31.26
CA SER A 13 -7.95 -1.51 -30.42
C SER A 13 -6.91 -1.33 -29.31
N GLY A 14 -6.00 -2.28 -29.11
CA GLY A 14 -5.03 -2.25 -27.99
C GLY A 14 -5.67 -2.51 -26.62
N CYS A 15 -7.00 -2.59 -26.54
CA CYS A 15 -7.74 -2.83 -25.31
C CYS A 15 -8.91 -3.80 -25.56
N ALA A 16 -9.20 -4.67 -24.60
CA ALA A 16 -10.35 -5.56 -24.58
C ALA A 16 -10.96 -5.62 -23.17
N VAL A 17 -12.29 -5.67 -23.09
CA VAL A 17 -13.03 -5.79 -21.83
C VAL A 17 -13.87 -7.05 -21.87
N VAL A 18 -13.77 -7.90 -20.86
CA VAL A 18 -14.51 -9.14 -20.70
C VAL A 18 -15.45 -9.00 -19.50
N THR A 19 -16.73 -9.35 -19.69
CA THR A 19 -17.73 -9.31 -18.62
C THR A 19 -18.53 -10.59 -18.55
N GLY A 20 -19.08 -10.90 -17.37
CA GLY A 20 -19.89 -12.09 -17.17
C GLY A 20 -20.18 -12.36 -15.69
N LEU A 21 -21.07 -13.32 -15.43
CA LEU A 21 -21.51 -13.68 -14.08
C LEU A 21 -20.35 -14.19 -13.20
N PRO A 22 -20.46 -14.10 -11.86
CA PRO A 22 -19.49 -14.71 -10.95
C PRO A 22 -19.43 -16.23 -11.18
N GLY A 23 -18.23 -16.80 -11.30
CA GLY A 23 -18.06 -18.25 -11.55
C GLY A 23 -18.27 -18.71 -13.00
N ILE A 24 -18.53 -17.80 -13.94
CA ILE A 24 -18.74 -18.14 -15.37
C ILE A 24 -17.46 -18.53 -16.13
N GLY A 25 -16.28 -18.46 -15.49
CA GLY A 25 -15.00 -18.86 -16.11
C GLY A 25 -14.18 -17.73 -16.75
N LYS A 26 -14.46 -16.45 -16.45
CA LYS A 26 -13.68 -15.28 -16.96
C LYS A 26 -12.17 -15.44 -16.74
N THR A 27 -11.75 -15.71 -15.51
CA THR A 27 -10.34 -15.92 -15.16
C THR A 27 -9.72 -17.10 -15.94
N SER A 28 -10.48 -18.19 -16.15
CA SER A 28 -10.01 -19.34 -16.93
C SER A 28 -9.85 -19.00 -18.41
N LEU A 29 -10.78 -18.23 -19.00
CA LEU A 29 -10.66 -17.70 -20.35
C LEU A 29 -9.42 -16.81 -20.49
N LEU A 30 -9.22 -15.88 -19.57
CA LEU A 30 -8.08 -14.98 -19.58
C LEU A 30 -6.74 -15.74 -19.47
N ARG A 31 -6.67 -16.83 -18.69
CA ARG A 31 -5.48 -17.70 -18.65
C ARG A 31 -5.18 -18.32 -20.01
N ALA A 32 -6.19 -18.84 -20.71
CA ALA A 32 -6.02 -19.38 -22.06
C ALA A 32 -5.59 -18.29 -23.07
N VAL A 33 -6.14 -17.07 -22.96
CA VAL A 33 -5.70 -15.91 -23.76
C VAL A 33 -4.24 -15.55 -23.47
N ALA A 34 -3.84 -15.56 -22.20
CA ALA A 34 -2.46 -15.28 -21.80
C ALA A 34 -1.48 -16.31 -22.39
N GLU A 35 -1.83 -17.60 -22.33
CA GLU A 35 -1.05 -18.68 -22.95
C GLU A 35 -0.88 -18.47 -24.46
N GLU A 36 -1.97 -18.18 -25.19
CA GLU A 36 -1.90 -17.91 -26.63
C GLU A 36 -1.03 -16.68 -26.97
N LEU A 37 -1.13 -15.62 -26.17
CA LEU A 37 -0.31 -14.43 -26.33
C LEU A 37 1.18 -14.71 -26.07
N ILE A 38 1.49 -15.47 -25.02
CA ILE A 38 2.86 -15.90 -24.69
C ILE A 38 3.43 -16.76 -25.82
N ASP A 39 2.65 -17.73 -26.33
CA ASP A 39 3.04 -18.59 -27.45
C ASP A 39 3.29 -17.78 -28.74
N SER A 40 2.59 -16.65 -28.91
CA SER A 40 2.84 -15.70 -30.00
C SER A 40 4.07 -14.79 -29.80
N GLY A 41 4.75 -14.91 -28.65
CA GLY A 41 5.96 -14.17 -28.29
C GLY A 41 5.69 -12.81 -27.62
N LYS A 42 4.52 -12.62 -27.01
CA LYS A 42 4.20 -11.43 -26.22
C LYS A 42 4.60 -11.59 -24.76
N ASP A 43 5.13 -10.53 -24.17
CA ASP A 43 5.22 -10.43 -22.71
C ASP A 43 3.81 -10.19 -22.14
N VAL A 44 3.42 -10.97 -21.13
CA VAL A 44 2.13 -10.84 -20.45
C VAL A 44 2.39 -10.60 -18.96
N ALA A 45 1.80 -9.54 -18.43
CA ALA A 45 1.76 -9.24 -16.99
C ALA A 45 0.31 -9.38 -16.51
N TRP A 46 0.11 -9.91 -15.30
CA TRP A 46 -1.22 -10.22 -14.78
C TRP A 46 -1.42 -9.67 -13.37
N ALA A 47 -2.42 -8.82 -13.19
CA ALA A 47 -2.90 -8.38 -11.89
C ALA A 47 -4.32 -8.88 -11.64
N ARG A 48 -4.59 -9.34 -10.40
CA ARG A 48 -5.95 -9.59 -9.93
C ARG A 48 -6.30 -8.54 -8.88
N CYS A 49 -7.38 -7.81 -9.10
CA CYS A 49 -7.84 -6.79 -8.17
C CYS A 49 -8.51 -7.39 -6.93
N THR A 50 -8.26 -6.76 -5.79
CA THR A 50 -8.96 -6.95 -4.52
C THR A 50 -9.52 -5.63 -4.01
N GLN A 51 -10.38 -5.67 -3.00
CA GLN A 51 -10.91 -4.45 -2.36
C GLN A 51 -9.84 -3.60 -1.67
N PHE A 52 -8.65 -4.15 -1.43
CA PHE A 52 -7.57 -3.45 -0.74
C PHE A 52 -6.50 -2.92 -1.69
N ASP A 53 -6.58 -3.25 -2.98
CA ASP A 53 -5.59 -2.82 -3.94
C ASP A 53 -5.80 -1.35 -4.31
N ASP A 54 -4.71 -0.60 -4.28
CA ASP A 54 -4.59 0.69 -4.93
C ASP A 54 -3.81 0.55 -6.26
N SER A 55 -3.51 1.67 -6.91
CA SER A 55 -2.75 1.68 -8.16
C SER A 55 -1.36 1.04 -8.03
N SER A 56 -0.69 1.19 -6.88
CA SER A 56 0.65 0.64 -6.65
C SER A 56 0.58 -0.87 -6.42
N ALA A 57 -0.32 -1.33 -5.57
CA ALA A 57 -0.54 -2.75 -5.29
C ALA A 57 -0.94 -3.52 -6.56
N LEU A 58 -1.83 -2.93 -7.38
CA LEU A 58 -2.27 -3.52 -8.66
C LEU A 58 -1.08 -3.76 -9.60
N LEU A 59 -0.20 -2.76 -9.77
CA LEU A 59 0.97 -2.91 -10.64
C LEU A 59 2.04 -3.80 -10.00
N SER A 60 2.24 -3.75 -8.68
CA SER A 60 3.18 -4.61 -7.97
C SER A 60 2.83 -6.09 -8.14
N GLY A 61 1.55 -6.45 -7.97
CA GLY A 61 1.04 -7.80 -8.19
C GLY A 61 1.26 -8.29 -9.62
N ALA A 62 1.27 -7.40 -10.61
CA ALA A 62 1.55 -7.76 -12.01
C ALA A 62 3.01 -8.15 -12.29
N PHE A 63 3.93 -7.87 -11.36
CA PHE A 63 5.38 -7.98 -11.57
C PHE A 63 6.10 -8.64 -10.39
N ASP A 64 5.49 -9.65 -9.78
CA ASP A 64 6.07 -10.45 -8.69
C ASP A 64 6.52 -9.60 -7.49
N GLY A 65 5.69 -8.62 -7.09
CA GLY A 65 5.93 -7.79 -5.90
C GLY A 65 6.94 -6.64 -6.09
N ARG A 66 7.35 -6.34 -7.33
CA ARG A 66 8.26 -5.21 -7.61
C ARG A 66 7.58 -3.88 -7.39
N GLU A 67 8.24 -2.96 -6.67
CA GLU A 67 7.71 -1.61 -6.44
C GLU A 67 7.64 -0.77 -7.75
N PRO A 68 6.43 -0.40 -8.21
CA PRO A 68 6.27 0.54 -9.30
C PRO A 68 6.47 1.98 -8.80
N PRO A 69 6.73 2.95 -9.70
CA PRO A 69 6.57 4.37 -9.37
C PRO A 69 5.13 4.66 -8.92
N SER A 70 4.96 5.58 -7.95
CA SER A 70 3.63 5.97 -7.47
C SER A 70 3.01 7.11 -8.28
N ASP A 71 3.82 7.90 -8.99
CA ASP A 71 3.33 8.87 -9.97
C ASP A 71 2.71 8.13 -11.18
N PRO A 72 1.44 8.39 -11.55
CA PRO A 72 0.77 7.67 -12.65
C PRO A 72 1.54 7.73 -13.95
N ALA A 73 2.13 8.90 -14.24
CA ALA A 73 2.84 9.05 -15.49
C ALA A 73 4.17 8.29 -15.51
N ALA A 74 4.92 8.32 -14.41
CA ALA A 74 6.11 7.51 -14.24
C ALA A 74 5.77 6.00 -14.24
N ALA A 75 4.62 5.59 -13.68
CA ALA A 75 4.18 4.21 -13.64
C ALA A 75 3.91 3.66 -15.05
N VAL A 76 3.26 4.43 -15.92
CA VAL A 76 3.03 4.01 -17.32
C VAL A 76 4.33 3.99 -18.13
N ASP A 77 5.25 4.93 -17.90
CA ASP A 77 6.59 4.89 -18.52
C ASP A 77 7.36 3.63 -18.08
N TRP A 78 7.28 3.29 -16.79
CA TRP A 78 7.85 2.08 -16.22
C TRP A 78 7.23 0.81 -16.82
N LEU A 79 5.90 0.74 -16.96
CA LEU A 79 5.20 -0.37 -17.60
C LEU A 79 5.66 -0.59 -19.03
N CYS A 80 5.75 0.48 -19.82
CA CYS A 80 6.26 0.45 -21.19
C CYS A 80 7.69 -0.08 -21.26
N ARG A 81 8.54 0.19 -20.27
CA ARG A 81 9.90 -0.38 -20.21
C ARG A 81 9.88 -1.86 -19.82
N LYS A 82 8.96 -2.29 -18.94
CA LYS A 82 8.89 -3.67 -18.46
C LYS A 82 8.36 -4.66 -19.49
N ILE A 83 7.27 -4.31 -20.19
CA ILE A 83 6.61 -5.22 -21.13
C ILE A 83 6.49 -4.67 -22.55
N GLY A 84 6.95 -3.45 -22.84
CA GLY A 84 6.95 -2.91 -24.19
C GLY A 84 5.56 -2.88 -24.83
N ARG A 85 5.39 -3.62 -25.93
CA ARG A 85 4.10 -3.84 -26.62
C ARG A 85 3.44 -5.17 -26.25
N GLY A 86 3.76 -5.68 -25.06
CA GLY A 86 3.11 -6.79 -24.39
C GLY A 86 1.69 -6.44 -23.95
N VAL A 87 1.15 -7.28 -23.09
CA VAL A 87 -0.24 -7.17 -22.60
C VAL A 87 -0.25 -7.15 -21.08
N LEU A 88 -0.92 -6.17 -20.50
CA LEU A 88 -1.32 -6.16 -19.09
C LEU A 88 -2.73 -6.71 -18.99
N ILE A 89 -2.92 -7.72 -18.13
CA ILE A 89 -4.24 -8.28 -17.80
C ILE A 89 -4.61 -7.81 -16.40
N ILE A 90 -5.80 -7.22 -16.25
CA ILE A 90 -6.39 -6.82 -14.98
C ILE A 90 -7.67 -7.62 -14.78
N ASP A 91 -7.66 -8.56 -13.83
CA ASP A 91 -8.81 -9.39 -13.49
C ASP A 91 -9.59 -8.83 -12.28
N GLU A 92 -10.88 -9.13 -12.20
CA GLU A 92 -11.79 -8.76 -11.10
C GLU A 92 -11.85 -7.24 -10.78
N LEU A 93 -11.76 -6.36 -11.79
CA LEU A 93 -11.70 -4.89 -11.58
C LEU A 93 -12.86 -4.33 -10.73
N GLN A 94 -14.02 -4.99 -10.68
CA GLN A 94 -15.13 -4.55 -9.84
C GLN A 94 -14.87 -4.64 -8.33
N GLU A 95 -13.89 -5.44 -7.89
CA GLU A 95 -13.58 -5.61 -6.47
C GLU A 95 -12.90 -4.36 -5.89
N ILE A 96 -12.34 -3.48 -6.74
CA ILE A 96 -11.70 -2.23 -6.31
C ILE A 96 -12.65 -1.38 -5.48
N HIS A 97 -12.20 -1.05 -4.27
CA HIS A 97 -12.94 -0.21 -3.35
C HIS A 97 -13.16 1.20 -3.90
N SER A 98 -14.30 1.82 -3.54
CA SER A 98 -14.71 3.15 -4.02
C SER A 98 -13.62 4.21 -3.82
N ARG A 99 -12.90 4.12 -2.69
CA ARG A 99 -11.76 4.95 -2.32
C ARG A 99 -10.65 5.03 -3.37
N HIS A 100 -10.36 3.93 -4.07
CA HIS A 100 -9.25 3.87 -5.04
C HIS A 100 -9.71 3.91 -6.49
N ARG A 101 -11.03 3.74 -6.72
CA ARG A 101 -11.63 3.63 -8.05
C ARG A 101 -11.26 4.77 -8.98
N ALA A 102 -11.35 6.03 -8.53
CA ALA A 102 -11.06 7.18 -9.37
C ALA A 102 -9.59 7.19 -9.85
N ALA A 103 -8.65 6.90 -8.94
CA ALA A 103 -7.23 6.85 -9.25
C ALA A 103 -6.88 5.69 -10.20
N ILE A 104 -7.44 4.50 -9.96
CA ILE A 104 -7.21 3.32 -10.81
C ILE A 104 -7.81 3.52 -12.21
N LEU A 105 -9.01 4.08 -12.32
CA LEU A 105 -9.61 4.39 -13.63
C LEU A 105 -8.78 5.43 -14.39
N SER A 106 -8.26 6.45 -13.70
CA SER A 106 -7.34 7.43 -14.32
C SER A 106 -6.05 6.77 -14.80
N LEU A 107 -5.49 5.82 -14.05
CA LEU A 107 -4.31 5.05 -14.48
C LEU A 107 -4.63 4.18 -15.70
N ILE A 108 -5.78 3.50 -15.70
CA ILE A 108 -6.25 2.69 -16.83
C ILE A 108 -6.40 3.54 -18.09
N ASP A 109 -7.01 4.73 -17.99
CA ASP A 109 -7.14 5.66 -19.11
C ASP A 109 -5.77 6.08 -19.66
N GLU A 110 -4.80 6.33 -18.77
CA GLU A 110 -3.43 6.65 -19.17
C GLU A 110 -2.71 5.46 -19.83
N ILE A 111 -2.94 4.23 -19.36
CA ILE A 111 -2.44 3.01 -20.00
C ILE A 111 -3.05 2.85 -21.40
N ILE A 112 -4.35 3.09 -21.57
CA ILE A 112 -5.03 3.00 -22.87
C ILE A 112 -4.45 4.02 -23.86
N GLU A 113 -4.09 5.23 -23.41
CA GLU A 113 -3.58 6.28 -24.28
C GLU A 113 -2.15 6.03 -24.77
N ARG A 114 -1.26 5.55 -23.90
CA ARG A 114 0.20 5.53 -24.15
C ARG A 114 0.96 4.33 -23.59
N GLY A 115 0.25 3.38 -22.99
CA GLY A 115 0.78 2.21 -22.32
C GLY A 115 0.86 0.94 -23.19
N PRO A 116 1.07 -0.22 -22.56
CA PRO A 116 0.95 -1.53 -23.20
C PRO A 116 -0.52 -1.85 -23.57
N ASN A 117 -0.72 -2.94 -24.32
CA ASN A 117 -2.07 -3.43 -24.58
C ASN A 117 -2.72 -3.89 -23.26
N LEU A 118 -4.04 -3.79 -23.17
CA LEU A 118 -4.77 -3.97 -21.91
C LEU A 118 -5.97 -4.92 -22.05
N ILE A 119 -6.03 -5.98 -21.25
CA ILE A 119 -7.22 -6.81 -21.10
C ILE A 119 -7.79 -6.59 -19.70
N ILE A 120 -9.09 -6.30 -19.60
CA ILE A 120 -9.78 -6.13 -18.32
C ILE A 120 -10.90 -7.14 -18.21
N ALA A 121 -10.97 -7.88 -17.12
CA ALA A 121 -12.16 -8.64 -16.73
C ALA A 121 -12.88 -7.99 -15.55
N CYS A 122 -14.20 -7.94 -15.64
CA CYS A 122 -15.04 -7.46 -14.54
C CYS A 122 -16.45 -8.06 -14.57
N ARG A 123 -17.24 -7.83 -13.52
CA ARG A 123 -18.69 -8.08 -13.56
C ARG A 123 -19.40 -7.03 -14.42
N ALA A 124 -20.55 -7.39 -14.99
CA ALA A 124 -21.39 -6.43 -15.71
C ALA A 124 -22.18 -5.55 -14.72
N PRO A 125 -22.41 -4.25 -15.02
CA PRO A 125 -21.87 -3.51 -16.17
C PRO A 125 -20.39 -3.16 -15.99
N SER A 126 -19.66 -3.04 -17.10
CA SER A 126 -18.26 -2.62 -17.05
C SER A 126 -18.11 -1.23 -16.42
N LEU A 127 -17.03 -1.05 -15.66
CA LEU A 127 -16.63 0.24 -15.12
C LEU A 127 -16.04 1.18 -16.18
N LEU A 128 -15.71 0.66 -17.36
CA LEU A 128 -15.17 1.43 -18.49
C LEU A 128 -16.25 1.82 -19.49
N ALA A 129 -16.10 3.02 -20.06
CA ALA A 129 -16.98 3.51 -21.11
C ALA A 129 -16.69 2.90 -22.50
N SER A 130 -15.47 2.42 -22.73
CA SER A 130 -14.98 1.88 -24.00
C SER A 130 -13.73 1.00 -23.75
N PRO A 131 -13.46 -0.04 -24.55
CA PRO A 131 -14.28 -0.60 -25.64
C PRO A 131 -15.54 -1.31 -25.12
N LYS A 132 -16.44 -1.70 -26.04
CA LYS A 132 -17.62 -2.49 -25.66
C LYS A 132 -17.18 -3.83 -25.07
N PRO A 133 -17.81 -4.29 -23.98
CA PRO A 133 -17.42 -5.55 -23.36
C PRO A 133 -17.84 -6.75 -24.21
N ILE A 134 -16.95 -7.74 -24.28
CA ILE A 134 -17.24 -9.12 -24.69
C ILE A 134 -17.96 -9.79 -23.52
N ILE A 135 -19.17 -10.29 -23.74
CA ILE A 135 -20.02 -10.87 -22.69
C ILE A 135 -19.89 -12.39 -22.75
N ILE A 136 -19.35 -12.97 -21.68
CA ILE A 136 -19.21 -14.41 -21.49
C ILE A 136 -20.52 -14.96 -20.92
N GLY A 137 -21.06 -15.95 -21.62
CA GLY A 137 -22.28 -16.65 -21.27
C GLY A 137 -22.04 -18.01 -20.62
N GLU A 138 -23.12 -18.75 -20.42
CA GLU A 138 -23.06 -20.15 -20.04
C GLU A 138 -22.47 -21.01 -21.17
N LEU A 139 -21.85 -22.12 -20.79
CA LEU A 139 -21.35 -23.12 -21.72
C LEU A 139 -22.51 -23.74 -22.50
N ASP A 140 -22.27 -24.07 -23.77
CA ASP A 140 -23.18 -24.92 -24.52
C ASP A 140 -23.20 -26.35 -23.95
N GLU A 141 -24.23 -27.13 -24.30
CA GLU A 141 -24.47 -28.46 -23.75
C GLU A 141 -23.31 -29.44 -24.01
N GLU A 142 -22.65 -29.37 -25.17
CA GLU A 142 -21.53 -30.26 -25.52
C GLU A 142 -20.31 -29.92 -24.65
N THR A 143 -19.98 -28.64 -24.51
CA THR A 143 -18.87 -28.18 -23.65
C THR A 143 -19.15 -28.44 -22.17
N ALA A 144 -20.39 -28.25 -21.72
CA ALA A 144 -20.81 -28.54 -20.35
C ALA A 144 -20.70 -30.03 -20.00
N LEU A 145 -21.12 -30.93 -20.91
CA LEU A 145 -20.93 -32.38 -20.74
C LEU A 145 -19.45 -32.75 -20.63
N ASN A 146 -18.60 -32.15 -21.47
CA ASN A 146 -17.16 -32.38 -21.40
C ASN A 146 -16.55 -31.92 -20.06
N LEU A 147 -17.08 -30.86 -19.45
CA LEU A 147 -16.61 -30.35 -18.15
C LEU A 147 -16.93 -31.30 -16.99
N LEU A 148 -18.07 -32.03 -17.05
CA LEU A 148 -18.45 -33.00 -16.03
C LEU A 148 -17.53 -34.23 -16.00
N GLY A 149 -16.79 -34.47 -17.09
CA GLY A 149 -15.82 -35.55 -17.21
C GLY A 149 -16.44 -36.92 -17.50
N ASP A 150 -15.58 -37.89 -17.78
CA ASP A 150 -15.99 -39.23 -18.24
C ASP A 150 -16.65 -40.09 -17.16
N GLU A 151 -16.60 -39.65 -15.90
CA GLU A 151 -17.18 -40.36 -14.74
C GLU A 151 -18.69 -40.16 -14.62
N VAL A 152 -19.22 -39.06 -15.19
CA VAL A 152 -20.66 -38.76 -15.22
C VAL A 152 -21.27 -39.32 -16.49
N ASP A 153 -22.23 -40.23 -16.36
CA ASP A 153 -22.90 -40.78 -17.53
C ASP A 153 -23.79 -39.73 -18.23
N ALA A 154 -24.12 -39.99 -19.50
CA ALA A 154 -24.85 -39.02 -20.32
C ALA A 154 -26.28 -38.72 -19.82
N GLU A 155 -26.89 -39.62 -19.03
CA GLU A 155 -28.24 -39.42 -18.50
C GLU A 155 -28.19 -38.48 -17.29
N LEU A 156 -27.28 -38.73 -16.35
CA LEU A 156 -27.02 -37.85 -15.22
C LEU A 156 -26.50 -36.49 -15.69
N GLY A 157 -25.57 -36.46 -16.65
CA GLY A 157 -25.03 -35.22 -17.21
C GLY A 157 -26.11 -34.33 -17.82
N ALA A 158 -27.04 -34.91 -18.59
CA ALA A 158 -28.17 -34.16 -19.14
C ALA A 158 -29.09 -33.58 -18.06
N LYS A 159 -29.31 -34.30 -16.94
CA LYS A 159 -30.09 -33.79 -15.80
C LYS A 159 -29.38 -32.65 -15.09
N VAL A 160 -28.09 -32.82 -14.79
CA VAL A 160 -27.26 -31.78 -14.14
C VAL A 160 -27.28 -30.50 -14.97
N ILE A 161 -27.08 -30.58 -16.29
CA ILE A 161 -27.09 -29.41 -17.18
C ILE A 161 -28.49 -28.80 -17.30
N ALA A 162 -29.55 -29.61 -17.35
CA ALA A 162 -30.92 -29.08 -17.40
C ALA A 162 -31.29 -28.28 -16.13
N SER A 163 -30.73 -28.66 -14.98
CA SER A 163 -30.99 -28.03 -13.69
C SER A 163 -30.06 -26.85 -13.39
N LEU A 164 -28.74 -27.00 -13.59
CA LEU A 164 -27.73 -25.99 -13.27
C LEU A 164 -27.34 -25.08 -14.45
N GLY A 165 -27.86 -25.37 -15.64
CA GLY A 165 -27.46 -24.69 -16.88
C GLY A 165 -26.03 -25.02 -17.29
N GLY A 166 -25.45 -24.16 -18.12
CA GLY A 166 -24.05 -24.28 -18.54
C GLY A 166 -23.07 -23.56 -17.62
N HIS A 167 -23.40 -23.35 -16.34
CA HIS A 167 -22.58 -22.54 -15.44
C HIS A 167 -21.36 -23.32 -14.89
N PRO A 168 -20.11 -22.97 -15.25
CA PRO A 168 -18.94 -23.82 -14.98
C PRO A 168 -18.69 -24.14 -13.51
N LEU A 169 -18.80 -23.14 -12.61
CA LEU A 169 -18.63 -23.39 -11.18
C LEU A 169 -19.74 -24.28 -10.61
N ALA A 170 -20.97 -24.13 -11.09
CA ALA A 170 -22.10 -24.92 -10.58
C ALA A 170 -21.95 -26.38 -11.01
N LEU A 171 -21.55 -26.60 -12.27
CA LEU A 171 -21.21 -27.93 -12.80
C LEU A 171 -20.05 -28.59 -12.04
N LYS A 172 -19.05 -27.83 -11.59
CA LYS A 172 -17.94 -28.36 -10.77
C LYS A 172 -18.35 -28.73 -9.35
N LEU A 173 -19.36 -28.06 -8.79
CA LEU A 173 -19.90 -28.32 -7.45
C LEU A 173 -21.00 -29.38 -7.46
N HIS A 174 -21.22 -30.07 -8.58
CA HIS A 174 -22.22 -31.11 -8.66
C HIS A 174 -21.89 -32.27 -7.71
N ASP A 175 -22.92 -32.90 -7.17
CA ASP A 175 -22.82 -34.09 -6.34
C ASP A 175 -23.68 -35.19 -7.01
N PRO A 176 -23.08 -36.35 -7.36
CA PRO A 176 -23.80 -37.47 -7.97
C PRO A 176 -25.03 -37.94 -7.17
N ASP A 177 -25.04 -37.75 -5.85
CA ASP A 177 -26.12 -38.18 -4.97
C ASP A 177 -27.28 -37.16 -4.86
N SER A 178 -27.16 -36.00 -5.51
CA SER A 178 -28.17 -34.93 -5.47
C SER A 178 -29.41 -35.21 -6.34
N ASP A 179 -30.58 -34.80 -5.84
CA ASP A 179 -31.85 -34.90 -6.58
C ASP A 179 -32.07 -33.69 -7.52
N TYR A 180 -31.39 -33.73 -8.67
CA TYR A 180 -31.48 -32.70 -9.71
C TYR A 180 -32.88 -32.51 -10.30
N ASP A 181 -33.81 -33.44 -10.10
CA ASP A 181 -35.20 -33.28 -10.54
C ASP A 181 -35.97 -32.26 -9.67
N THR A 182 -35.43 -31.90 -8.49
CA THR A 182 -36.02 -30.94 -7.55
C THR A 182 -35.25 -29.63 -7.42
N ILE A 183 -33.97 -29.63 -7.82
CA ILE A 183 -33.09 -28.46 -7.75
C ILE A 183 -33.53 -27.43 -8.81
N GLY A 184 -33.89 -26.23 -8.36
CA GLY A 184 -34.23 -25.12 -9.24
C GLY A 184 -33.02 -24.56 -9.99
N ARG A 185 -33.25 -23.71 -11.00
CA ARG A 185 -32.19 -23.07 -11.80
C ARG A 185 -31.42 -21.96 -11.06
N ASP A 186 -31.76 -21.68 -9.81
CA ASP A 186 -31.08 -20.67 -9.03
C ASP A 186 -29.81 -21.27 -8.41
N ILE A 187 -28.66 -20.83 -8.92
CA ILE A 187 -27.35 -21.32 -8.50
C ILE A 187 -27.09 -20.98 -7.03
N SER A 188 -27.55 -19.81 -6.54
CA SER A 188 -27.39 -19.45 -5.14
C SER A 188 -28.20 -20.39 -4.23
N GLN A 189 -29.43 -20.71 -4.64
CA GLN A 189 -30.28 -21.66 -3.92
C GLN A 189 -29.69 -23.08 -3.93
N PHE A 190 -29.11 -23.51 -5.05
CA PHE A 190 -28.41 -24.80 -5.13
C PHE A 190 -27.22 -24.86 -4.16
N ILE A 191 -26.39 -23.80 -4.15
CA ILE A 191 -25.24 -23.73 -3.23
C ILE A 191 -25.72 -23.77 -1.78
N GLU A 192 -26.74 -22.99 -1.43
CA GLU A 192 -27.29 -23.00 -0.07
C GLU A 192 -27.84 -24.38 0.33
N GLN A 193 -28.81 -24.90 -0.42
CA GLN A 193 -29.64 -26.03 0.01
C GLN A 193 -29.05 -27.40 -0.28
N THR A 194 -28.06 -27.47 -1.19
CA THR A 194 -27.45 -28.74 -1.60
C THR A 194 -26.00 -28.79 -1.16
N VAL A 195 -25.21 -27.76 -1.49
CA VAL A 195 -23.77 -27.77 -1.20
C VAL A 195 -23.52 -27.48 0.27
N LEU A 196 -24.00 -26.35 0.79
CA LEU A 196 -23.72 -25.91 2.16
C LEU A 196 -24.46 -26.74 3.21
N ASP A 197 -25.74 -27.09 2.98
CA ASP A 197 -26.53 -27.93 3.89
C ASP A 197 -26.01 -29.39 3.99
N SER A 198 -25.21 -29.84 3.02
CA SER A 198 -24.56 -31.17 3.08
C SER A 198 -23.33 -31.20 3.98
N LEU A 199 -22.79 -30.03 4.37
CA LEU A 199 -21.57 -29.95 5.16
C LEU A 199 -21.82 -30.44 6.59
N PRO A 200 -20.84 -31.12 7.22
CA PRO A 200 -20.91 -31.48 8.63
C PRO A 200 -21.14 -30.26 9.54
N GLU A 201 -21.94 -30.42 10.61
CA GLU A 201 -22.24 -29.33 11.55
C GLU A 201 -20.98 -28.70 12.18
N ASP A 202 -19.92 -29.50 12.39
CA ASP A 202 -18.64 -29.04 12.95
C ASP A 202 -17.78 -28.23 11.95
N CYS A 203 -18.16 -28.19 10.67
CA CYS A 203 -17.49 -27.39 9.65
C CYS A 203 -18.10 -25.98 9.50
N ILE A 204 -19.27 -25.73 10.08
CA ILE A 204 -20.02 -24.47 9.89
C ILE A 204 -19.26 -23.28 10.50
N ASP A 205 -18.64 -23.43 11.67
CA ASP A 205 -17.87 -22.35 12.28
C ASP A 205 -16.61 -22.01 11.45
N GLY A 206 -15.97 -23.00 10.83
CA GLY A 206 -14.83 -22.77 9.92
C GLY A 206 -15.24 -22.17 8.58
N LEU A 207 -16.40 -22.57 8.05
CA LEU A 207 -17.01 -21.92 6.89
C LEU A 207 -17.33 -20.45 7.19
N ASP A 208 -17.90 -20.16 8.38
CA ASP A 208 -18.21 -18.80 8.81
C ASP A 208 -16.95 -17.95 8.99
N GLU A 209 -15.92 -18.52 9.62
CA GLU A 209 -14.63 -17.86 9.80
C GLU A 209 -14.00 -17.48 8.45
N LEU A 210 -13.89 -18.44 7.52
CA LEU A 210 -13.37 -18.18 6.17
C LEU A 210 -14.26 -17.25 5.35
N ALA A 211 -15.58 -17.32 5.54
CA ALA A 211 -16.50 -16.40 4.90
C ALA A 211 -16.30 -14.97 5.42
N ALA A 212 -15.94 -14.77 6.68
CA ALA A 212 -15.69 -13.46 7.25
C ALA A 212 -14.32 -12.87 6.88
N MET A 213 -13.38 -13.68 6.39
CA MET A 213 -12.02 -13.24 6.11
C MET A 213 -11.97 -12.17 5.00
N PRO A 214 -11.22 -11.06 5.23
CA PRO A 214 -11.06 -10.00 4.24
C PRO A 214 -10.02 -10.37 3.15
N LEU A 215 -9.07 -11.24 3.47
CA LEU A 215 -7.94 -11.64 2.63
C LEU A 215 -7.73 -13.16 2.70
N PRO A 216 -7.08 -13.78 1.69
CA PRO A 216 -6.60 -15.16 1.80
C PRO A 216 -5.72 -15.34 3.05
N VAL A 217 -5.80 -16.50 3.67
CA VAL A 217 -5.17 -16.73 4.98
C VAL A 217 -4.59 -18.13 5.11
N GLY A 218 -3.44 -18.23 5.78
CA GLY A 218 -2.87 -19.51 6.18
C GLY A 218 -3.81 -20.29 7.10
N ALA A 219 -4.08 -21.55 6.77
CA ALA A 219 -5.01 -22.40 7.53
C ALA A 219 -4.67 -22.45 9.03
N ASP A 220 -3.40 -22.47 9.40
CA ASP A 220 -2.88 -22.53 10.76
C ASP A 220 -3.17 -21.27 11.60
N ARG A 221 -3.55 -20.16 10.95
CA ARG A 221 -3.94 -18.91 11.62
C ARG A 221 -5.40 -18.92 12.04
N LEU A 222 -6.23 -19.75 11.40
CA LEU A 222 -7.65 -19.90 11.71
C LEU A 222 -7.85 -20.56 13.07
N ARG A 223 -8.98 -20.27 13.72
CA ARG A 223 -9.43 -20.96 14.93
C ARG A 223 -9.96 -22.35 14.60
N ASN A 224 -10.62 -22.50 13.46
CA ASN A 224 -11.25 -23.75 13.01
C ASN A 224 -10.51 -24.35 11.80
N ASP A 225 -9.19 -24.45 11.90
CA ASP A 225 -8.31 -24.96 10.84
C ASP A 225 -8.67 -26.38 10.36
N ALA A 226 -9.22 -27.22 11.23
CA ALA A 226 -9.70 -28.56 10.91
C ALA A 226 -10.79 -28.59 9.81
N ALA A 227 -11.57 -27.52 9.66
CA ALA A 227 -12.60 -27.43 8.64
C ALA A 227 -12.02 -27.27 7.22
N VAL A 228 -10.79 -26.76 7.08
CA VAL A 228 -10.17 -26.47 5.77
C VAL A 228 -10.09 -27.72 4.90
N GLY A 229 -9.70 -28.87 5.48
CA GLY A 229 -9.61 -30.13 4.73
C GLY A 229 -10.97 -30.58 4.16
N VAL A 230 -12.03 -30.49 4.96
CA VAL A 230 -13.38 -30.85 4.53
C VAL A 230 -13.86 -29.88 3.43
N LEU A 231 -13.68 -28.58 3.63
CA LEU A 231 -14.09 -27.58 2.63
C LEU A 231 -13.31 -27.74 1.30
N ASP A 232 -12.07 -28.19 1.34
CA ASP A 232 -11.27 -28.51 0.15
C ASP A 232 -11.78 -29.76 -0.57
N ASP A 233 -12.11 -30.82 0.19
CA ASP A 233 -12.71 -32.06 -0.36
C ASP A 233 -14.04 -31.78 -1.09
N HIS A 234 -14.79 -30.78 -0.63
CA HIS A 234 -16.02 -30.29 -1.27
C HIS A 234 -15.78 -29.23 -2.38
N ALA A 235 -14.53 -28.98 -2.77
CA ALA A 235 -14.12 -28.01 -3.79
C ALA A 235 -14.59 -26.55 -3.54
N LEU A 236 -14.76 -26.18 -2.26
CA LEU A 236 -15.25 -24.86 -1.85
C LEU A 236 -14.14 -23.83 -1.69
N LEU A 237 -12.88 -24.26 -1.68
CA LEU A 237 -11.72 -23.41 -1.48
C LEU A 237 -11.01 -23.05 -2.78
N ARG A 238 -10.22 -21.98 -2.70
CA ARG A 238 -9.20 -21.58 -3.66
C ARG A 238 -7.89 -21.41 -2.90
N TRP A 239 -6.81 -21.91 -3.50
CA TRP A 239 -5.46 -21.75 -2.99
C TRP A 239 -4.75 -20.65 -3.77
N SER A 240 -4.02 -19.77 -3.08
CA SER A 240 -3.18 -18.78 -3.73
C SER A 240 -1.85 -19.38 -4.16
N ASP A 241 -1.41 -19.05 -5.37
CA ASP A 241 -0.16 -19.55 -5.94
C ASP A 241 1.10 -18.89 -5.32
N GLU A 242 0.96 -17.69 -4.73
CA GLU A 242 2.08 -16.89 -4.18
C GLU A 242 2.56 -17.41 -2.82
N ASP A 243 1.62 -17.67 -1.90
CA ASP A 243 1.87 -18.31 -0.62
C ASP A 243 1.18 -19.67 -0.65
N ALA A 244 1.93 -20.74 -0.91
CA ALA A 244 1.46 -22.12 -1.11
C ALA A 244 0.72 -22.76 0.09
N SER A 245 0.17 -21.96 0.99
CA SER A 245 -0.60 -22.33 2.18
C SER A 245 -1.78 -21.39 2.47
N ALA A 246 -1.95 -20.28 1.73
CA ALA A 246 -3.08 -19.38 1.95
C ALA A 246 -4.32 -19.82 1.18
N VAL A 247 -5.45 -19.79 1.88
CA VAL A 247 -6.75 -20.31 1.42
C VAL A 247 -7.78 -19.18 1.47
N GLU A 248 -8.68 -19.17 0.49
CA GLU A 248 -9.90 -18.37 0.49
C GLU A 248 -11.09 -19.21 0.01
N LEU A 249 -12.32 -18.83 0.37
CA LEU A 249 -13.52 -19.43 -0.23
C LEU A 249 -13.68 -18.99 -1.69
N GLN A 250 -14.22 -19.89 -2.51
CA GLN A 250 -14.78 -19.53 -3.82
C GLN A 250 -15.74 -18.34 -3.65
N HIS A 251 -15.61 -17.30 -4.49
CA HIS A 251 -16.32 -16.03 -4.29
C HIS A 251 -17.84 -16.17 -4.18
N LEU A 252 -18.42 -17.04 -5.01
CA LEU A 252 -19.85 -17.30 -5.00
C LEU A 252 -20.29 -17.99 -3.69
N VAL A 253 -19.52 -18.99 -3.23
CA VAL A 253 -19.77 -19.69 -1.95
C VAL A 253 -19.68 -18.73 -0.77
N ARG A 254 -18.64 -17.89 -0.75
CA ARG A 254 -18.48 -16.83 0.26
C ARG A 254 -19.67 -15.88 0.28
N GLN A 255 -20.12 -15.45 -0.89
CA GLN A 255 -21.25 -14.52 -1.02
C GLN A 255 -22.54 -15.16 -0.51
N VAL A 256 -22.89 -16.37 -0.98
CA VAL A 256 -24.09 -17.10 -0.54
C VAL A 256 -24.06 -17.29 0.97
N ARG A 257 -22.92 -17.69 1.55
CA ARG A 257 -22.83 -17.88 3.01
C ARG A 257 -23.05 -16.58 3.79
N ARG A 258 -22.47 -15.47 3.35
CA ARG A 258 -22.67 -14.15 4.00
C ARG A 258 -24.13 -13.69 3.92
N GLU A 259 -24.82 -13.97 2.82
CA GLU A 259 -26.24 -13.64 2.65
C GLU A 259 -27.17 -14.44 3.58
N MET A 260 -26.74 -15.61 4.06
CA MET A 260 -27.46 -16.40 5.06
C MET A 260 -27.37 -15.82 6.48
N TRP A 261 -26.42 -14.92 6.76
CA TRP A 261 -26.27 -14.34 8.09
C TRP A 261 -27.32 -13.27 8.34
N ASP A 262 -27.99 -13.35 9.49
CA ASP A 262 -28.63 -12.18 10.06
C ASP A 262 -27.60 -11.25 10.71
N GLU A 263 -28.05 -10.04 11.07
CA GLU A 263 -27.17 -9.00 11.63
C GLU A 263 -26.50 -9.43 12.94
N GLU A 264 -27.21 -10.21 13.77
CA GLU A 264 -26.67 -10.74 15.04
C GLU A 264 -25.58 -11.79 14.78
N THR A 265 -25.81 -12.70 13.84
CA THR A 265 -24.85 -13.73 13.43
C THR A 265 -23.61 -13.09 12.83
N ALA A 266 -23.78 -12.14 11.91
CA ALA A 266 -22.65 -11.42 11.31
C ALA A 266 -21.81 -10.72 12.39
N ARG A 267 -22.44 -9.98 13.31
CA ARG A 267 -21.74 -9.33 14.43
C ARG A 267 -21.00 -10.33 15.32
N ARG A 268 -21.62 -11.47 15.64
CA ARG A 268 -21.00 -12.55 16.44
C ARG A 268 -19.78 -13.16 15.74
N VAL A 269 -19.88 -13.48 14.45
CA VAL A 269 -18.79 -14.06 13.66
C VAL A 269 -17.61 -13.10 13.60
N HIS A 270 -17.87 -11.82 13.28
CA HIS A 270 -16.81 -10.81 13.24
C HIS A 270 -16.21 -10.54 14.63
N ALA A 271 -16.99 -10.50 15.71
CA ALA A 271 -16.45 -10.33 17.05
C ALA A 271 -15.50 -11.48 17.45
N ALA A 272 -15.88 -12.73 17.19
CA ALA A 272 -15.04 -13.90 17.47
C ALA A 272 -13.74 -13.89 16.65
N ALA A 273 -13.80 -13.44 15.40
CA ALA A 273 -12.62 -13.26 14.57
C ALA A 273 -11.72 -12.13 15.12
N ALA A 274 -12.27 -10.98 15.52
CA ALA A 274 -11.49 -9.91 16.13
C ALA A 274 -10.72 -10.39 17.37
N GLU A 275 -11.36 -11.17 18.25
CA GLU A 275 -10.69 -11.78 19.42
C GLU A 275 -9.54 -12.71 19.01
N ARG A 276 -9.73 -13.53 17.97
CA ARG A 276 -8.68 -14.40 17.46
C ARG A 276 -7.49 -13.59 16.93
N TRP A 277 -7.73 -12.58 16.10
CA TRP A 277 -6.69 -11.77 15.50
C TRP A 277 -5.98 -10.87 16.52
N ALA A 278 -6.63 -10.53 17.64
CA ALA A 278 -6.00 -9.83 18.76
C ALA A 278 -4.84 -10.62 19.38
N GLU A 279 -4.90 -11.96 19.38
CA GLU A 279 -3.86 -12.85 19.95
C GLU A 279 -2.54 -12.82 19.15
N HIS A 280 -2.59 -12.40 17.88
CA HIS A 280 -1.44 -12.33 17.00
C HIS A 280 -0.68 -11.00 17.18
N PRO A 281 0.65 -11.01 17.37
CA PRO A 281 1.42 -9.80 17.66
C PRO A 281 1.79 -8.97 16.42
N GLU A 282 1.67 -9.52 15.21
CA GLU A 282 2.16 -8.88 13.98
C GLU A 282 1.27 -7.72 13.53
N SER A 283 1.85 -6.71 12.84
CA SER A 283 1.10 -5.55 12.32
C SER A 283 0.01 -5.97 11.32
N GLU A 284 0.29 -6.94 10.46
CA GLU A 284 -0.69 -7.50 9.50
C GLU A 284 -1.94 -8.06 10.21
N ALA A 285 -1.76 -8.70 11.37
CA ALA A 285 -2.87 -9.20 12.16
C ALA A 285 -3.74 -8.06 12.71
N ARG A 286 -3.15 -6.90 13.04
CA ARG A 286 -3.90 -5.71 13.48
C ARG A 286 -4.78 -5.15 12.38
N PHE A 287 -4.38 -5.27 11.11
CA PHE A 287 -5.23 -4.89 9.98
C PHE A 287 -6.49 -5.77 9.91
N VAL A 288 -6.30 -7.10 10.03
CA VAL A 288 -7.43 -8.05 10.00
C VAL A 288 -8.33 -7.87 11.23
N GLU A 289 -7.74 -7.71 12.41
CA GLU A 289 -8.49 -7.37 13.64
C GLU A 289 -9.32 -6.09 13.46
N PHE A 290 -8.72 -5.04 12.89
CA PHE A 290 -9.42 -3.78 12.64
C PHE A 290 -10.62 -3.98 11.72
N HIS A 291 -10.46 -4.76 10.65
CA HIS A 291 -11.57 -5.11 9.77
C HIS A 291 -12.71 -5.76 10.55
N HIS A 292 -12.42 -6.80 11.32
CA HIS A 292 -13.45 -7.50 12.08
C HIS A 292 -14.10 -6.61 13.15
N ARG A 293 -13.36 -5.75 13.85
CA ARG A 293 -13.95 -4.78 14.81
C ARG A 293 -14.93 -3.83 14.14
N LEU A 294 -14.61 -3.31 12.96
CA LEU A 294 -15.52 -2.45 12.18
C LEU A 294 -16.77 -3.20 11.71
N GLN A 295 -16.64 -4.46 11.29
CA GLN A 295 -17.80 -5.27 10.88
C GLN A 295 -18.65 -5.72 12.08
N ALA A 296 -18.06 -5.89 13.26
CA ALA A 296 -18.74 -6.26 14.50
C ALA A 296 -19.48 -5.09 15.18
N ASP A 297 -19.37 -3.87 14.64
CA ASP A 297 -19.88 -2.63 15.24
C ASP A 297 -19.31 -2.35 16.63
N ASP A 298 -18.03 -2.68 16.84
CA ASP A 298 -17.34 -2.55 18.12
C ASP A 298 -17.30 -1.10 18.63
N GLU A 299 -17.76 -0.87 19.86
CA GLU A 299 -17.78 0.45 20.50
C GLU A 299 -16.36 0.97 20.82
N ASP A 300 -15.38 0.08 20.99
CA ASP A 300 -14.01 0.41 21.39
C ASP A 300 -13.05 0.70 20.21
N VAL A 301 -13.57 0.79 18.98
CA VAL A 301 -12.76 1.07 17.76
C VAL A 301 -11.88 2.30 17.92
N ALA A 302 -12.36 3.37 18.56
CA ALA A 302 -11.57 4.59 18.77
C ALA A 302 -10.33 4.34 19.65
N ALA A 303 -10.49 3.54 20.71
CA ALA A 303 -9.41 3.17 21.61
C ALA A 303 -8.42 2.23 20.92
N PHE A 304 -8.93 1.26 20.14
CA PHE A 304 -8.12 0.36 19.33
C PHE A 304 -7.22 1.12 18.35
N ILE A 305 -7.78 2.05 17.55
CA ILE A 305 -7.02 2.86 16.60
C ILE A 305 -5.93 3.66 17.33
N THR A 306 -6.28 4.25 18.48
CA THR A 306 -5.32 5.05 19.26
C THR A 306 -4.16 4.20 19.78
N LEU A 307 -4.45 2.98 20.24
CA LEU A 307 -3.46 2.06 20.78
C LEU A 307 -2.53 1.49 19.70
N HIS A 308 -3.08 1.16 18.53
CA HIS A 308 -2.39 0.45 17.46
C HIS A 308 -2.08 1.34 16.24
N ALA A 309 -2.09 2.67 16.39
CA ALA A 309 -1.87 3.61 15.28
C ALA A 309 -0.54 3.40 14.55
N ASP A 310 0.51 3.02 15.27
CA ASP A 310 1.83 2.74 14.70
C ASP A 310 1.85 1.37 13.99
N ASP A 311 1.22 0.34 14.58
CA ASP A 311 1.10 -0.98 13.96
C ASP A 311 0.30 -0.91 12.66
N LEU A 312 -0.87 -0.27 12.69
CA LEU A 312 -1.70 -0.04 11.51
C LEU A 312 -0.95 0.79 10.46
N GLY A 313 -0.16 1.77 10.90
CA GLY A 313 0.66 2.58 10.01
C GLY A 313 1.77 1.81 9.30
N ASN A 314 2.15 0.62 9.77
CA ASN A 314 3.13 -0.26 9.13
C ASN A 314 2.50 -1.29 8.18
N CYS A 315 1.17 -1.37 8.13
CA CYS A 315 0.46 -2.19 7.15
C CYS A 315 0.48 -1.54 5.76
N ASP A 316 -0.01 -2.26 4.76
CA ASP A 316 -0.26 -1.70 3.42
C ASP A 316 -1.17 -0.46 3.53
N ASP A 317 -0.67 0.68 3.05
CA ASP A 317 -1.34 1.97 3.23
C ASP A 317 -2.53 2.17 2.29
N GLY A 318 -2.58 1.45 1.17
CA GLY A 318 -3.72 1.38 0.26
C GLY A 318 -4.86 0.60 0.89
N ALA A 319 -4.56 -0.58 1.44
CA ALA A 319 -5.49 -1.42 2.18
C ALA A 319 -6.06 -0.70 3.40
N LEU A 320 -5.19 -0.07 4.20
CA LEU A 320 -5.61 0.72 5.36
C LEU A 320 -6.48 1.91 4.94
N ALA A 321 -6.14 2.60 3.86
CA ALA A 321 -6.94 3.71 3.36
C ALA A 321 -8.35 3.27 2.98
N ALA A 322 -8.52 2.13 2.29
CA ALA A 322 -9.83 1.58 1.98
C ALA A 322 -10.62 1.27 3.26
N LEU A 323 -10.00 0.54 4.20
CA LEU A 323 -10.65 0.13 5.44
C LEU A 323 -11.05 1.31 6.35
N LEU A 324 -10.26 2.39 6.36
CA LEU A 324 -10.59 3.61 7.08
C LEU A 324 -11.80 4.33 6.47
N HIS A 325 -11.98 4.27 5.15
CA HIS A 325 -13.17 4.86 4.50
C HIS A 325 -14.42 4.03 4.79
N ASP A 326 -14.32 2.70 4.74
CA ASP A 326 -15.39 1.82 5.24
C ASP A 326 -15.78 2.16 6.69
N GLY A 327 -14.77 2.38 7.53
CA GLY A 327 -14.98 2.79 8.92
C GLY A 327 -15.72 4.13 9.02
N ILE A 328 -15.29 5.15 8.26
CA ILE A 328 -15.92 6.48 8.25
C ILE A 328 -17.38 6.38 7.78
N ASP A 329 -17.65 5.62 6.73
CA ASP A 329 -19.00 5.45 6.18
C ASP A 329 -19.95 4.81 7.20
N LYS A 330 -19.43 3.88 8.02
CA LYS A 330 -20.20 3.19 9.06
C LYS A 330 -20.32 3.96 10.36
N ARG A 331 -19.23 4.61 10.79
CA ARG A 331 -19.07 5.22 12.13
C ARG A 331 -18.49 6.64 12.00
N PRO A 332 -19.18 7.56 11.29
CA PRO A 332 -18.66 8.90 11.03
C PRO A 332 -18.48 9.74 12.30
N GLU A 333 -19.06 9.35 13.43
CA GLU A 333 -18.88 9.99 14.73
C GLU A 333 -17.53 9.69 15.41
N VAL A 334 -16.76 8.71 14.92
CA VAL A 334 -15.47 8.33 15.52
C VAL A 334 -14.34 9.20 14.95
N ASP A 335 -13.95 10.24 15.69
CA ASP A 335 -12.88 11.18 15.29
C ASP A 335 -11.53 10.50 14.95
N ALA A 336 -11.21 9.37 15.60
CA ALA A 336 -9.97 8.63 15.36
C ALA A 336 -9.87 8.09 13.91
N LEU A 337 -11.00 7.72 13.30
CA LEU A 337 -11.06 7.27 11.90
C LEU A 337 -10.71 8.41 10.96
N TRP A 338 -11.35 9.58 11.13
CA TRP A 338 -11.07 10.78 10.36
C TRP A 338 -9.60 11.21 10.48
N TYR A 339 -9.07 11.22 11.70
CA TYR A 339 -7.67 11.57 11.94
C TYR A 339 -6.72 10.63 11.20
N LEU A 340 -6.90 9.32 11.35
CA LEU A 340 -6.00 8.34 10.73
C LEU A 340 -6.19 8.29 9.21
N ALA A 341 -7.41 8.44 8.69
CA ALA A 341 -7.69 8.52 7.24
C ALA A 341 -7.00 9.75 6.62
N THR A 342 -7.15 10.93 7.22
CA THR A 342 -6.51 12.16 6.74
C THR A 342 -4.99 12.05 6.85
N LYS A 343 -4.46 11.48 7.95
CA LYS A 343 -3.03 11.22 8.10
C LYS A 343 -2.52 10.30 6.99
N THR A 344 -3.23 9.23 6.68
CA THR A 344 -2.87 8.24 5.65
C THR A 344 -2.91 8.86 4.26
N ALA A 345 -3.97 9.62 3.91
CA ALA A 345 -4.06 10.32 2.63
C ALA A 345 -2.97 11.40 2.46
N LEU A 346 -2.63 12.13 3.53
CA LEU A 346 -1.46 13.03 3.52
C LEU A 346 -0.17 12.25 3.29
N ASP A 347 -0.01 11.09 3.93
CA ASP A 347 1.20 10.29 3.82
C ASP A 347 1.41 9.76 2.40
N ARG A 348 0.31 9.42 1.71
CA ARG A 348 0.23 9.00 0.32
C ARG A 348 0.28 10.16 -0.69
N GLY A 349 0.19 11.41 -0.23
CA GLY A 349 0.21 12.59 -1.12
C GLY A 349 -1.08 12.83 -1.92
N GLU A 350 -2.19 12.23 -1.51
CA GLU A 350 -3.48 12.28 -2.22
C GLU A 350 -4.23 13.57 -1.87
N SER A 351 -3.81 14.69 -2.49
CA SER A 351 -4.28 16.03 -2.11
C SER A 351 -5.79 16.22 -2.23
N GLU A 352 -6.42 15.64 -3.26
CA GLU A 352 -7.87 15.72 -3.48
C GLU A 352 -8.65 15.00 -2.37
N VAL A 353 -8.20 13.81 -1.97
CA VAL A 353 -8.80 13.05 -0.86
C VAL A 353 -8.65 13.79 0.46
N VAL A 354 -7.49 14.39 0.71
CA VAL A 354 -7.26 15.20 1.93
C VAL A 354 -8.25 16.37 2.00
N GLU A 355 -8.52 17.03 0.87
CA GLU A 355 -9.51 18.12 0.79
C GLU A 355 -10.93 17.61 1.06
N GLU A 356 -11.31 16.48 0.48
CA GLU A 356 -12.59 15.85 0.72
C GLU A 356 -12.78 15.49 2.20
N LEU A 357 -11.81 14.80 2.81
CA LEU A 357 -11.85 14.40 4.21
C LEU A 357 -11.99 15.59 5.15
N PHE A 358 -11.24 16.68 4.92
CA PHE A 358 -11.40 17.90 5.72
C PHE A 358 -12.75 18.59 5.51
N SER A 359 -13.37 18.45 4.34
CA SER A 359 -14.68 19.06 4.07
C SER A 359 -15.82 18.37 4.84
N GLN A 360 -15.64 17.09 5.18
CA GLN A 360 -16.64 16.25 5.86
C GLN A 360 -16.31 15.98 7.33
N MET A 361 -15.07 16.19 7.76
CA MET A 361 -14.60 15.96 9.13
C MET A 361 -15.48 16.69 10.16
N PRO A 362 -16.06 15.99 11.15
CA PRO A 362 -16.98 16.58 12.14
C PRO A 362 -16.33 17.66 13.02
N ASN A 363 -15.08 17.44 13.45
CA ASN A 363 -14.37 18.28 14.41
C ASN A 363 -13.05 18.85 13.84
N PRO A 364 -13.11 19.73 12.82
CA PRO A 364 -11.95 20.10 12.03
C PRO A 364 -11.01 21.12 12.70
N ASP A 365 -11.42 21.70 13.83
CA ASP A 365 -10.67 22.75 14.54
C ASP A 365 -9.98 22.24 15.81
N THR A 366 -9.94 20.92 16.01
CA THR A 366 -9.16 20.29 17.08
C THR A 366 -7.66 20.48 16.84
N GLY A 367 -6.85 20.47 17.91
CA GLY A 367 -5.39 20.63 17.76
C GLY A 367 -4.75 19.59 16.84
N THR A 368 -5.24 18.35 16.87
CA THR A 368 -4.79 17.28 15.97
C THR A 368 -5.21 17.53 14.52
N ALA A 369 -6.43 17.99 14.26
CA ALA A 369 -6.90 18.34 12.91
C ALA A 369 -6.16 19.55 12.34
N LEU A 370 -5.95 20.60 13.14
CA LEU A 370 -5.14 21.77 12.76
C LEU A 370 -3.69 21.38 12.43
N ALA A 371 -3.10 20.45 13.18
CA ALA A 371 -1.77 19.94 12.87
C ALA A 371 -1.75 19.18 11.53
N LEU A 372 -2.81 18.44 11.17
CA LEU A 372 -2.93 17.82 9.84
C LEU A 372 -3.14 18.87 8.73
N ARG A 373 -3.93 19.93 8.97
CA ARG A 373 -4.08 21.05 8.02
C ARG A 373 -2.76 21.79 7.79
N ALA A 374 -1.95 21.95 8.83
CA ALA A 374 -0.60 22.53 8.68
C ALA A 374 0.26 21.66 7.74
N ARG A 375 0.15 20.33 7.82
CA ARG A 375 0.84 19.41 6.90
C ARG A 375 0.33 19.53 5.47
N GLN A 376 -0.98 19.61 5.26
CA GLN A 376 -1.57 19.88 3.94
C GLN A 376 -1.02 21.19 3.33
N ALA A 377 -0.97 22.25 4.15
CA ALA A 377 -0.41 23.53 3.73
C ALA A 377 1.07 23.41 3.33
N LEU A 378 1.87 22.59 4.02
CA LEU A 378 3.25 22.31 3.61
C LEU A 378 3.33 21.59 2.26
N GLN A 379 2.51 20.55 2.02
CA GLN A 379 2.49 19.83 0.74
C GLN A 379 2.15 20.76 -0.45
N GLN A 380 1.30 21.75 -0.20
CA GLN A 380 0.90 22.76 -1.19
C GLN A 380 1.86 23.96 -1.26
N GLY A 381 2.97 23.95 -0.51
CA GLY A 381 3.95 25.04 -0.47
C GLY A 381 3.46 26.32 0.23
N ARG A 382 2.31 26.27 0.93
CA ARG A 382 1.70 27.38 1.68
C ARG A 382 2.31 27.51 3.08
N ARG A 383 3.61 27.81 3.13
CA ARG A 383 4.40 27.80 4.38
C ARG A 383 3.87 28.72 5.48
N GLU A 384 3.55 29.96 5.16
CA GLU A 384 3.08 30.93 6.17
C GLU A 384 1.77 30.46 6.82
N VAL A 385 0.89 29.84 6.03
CA VAL A 385 -0.34 29.22 6.50
C VAL A 385 -0.02 28.01 7.39
N ALA A 386 0.94 27.18 6.99
CA ALA A 386 1.38 26.05 7.80
C ALA A 386 1.95 26.47 9.16
N ASP A 387 2.77 27.53 9.20
CA ASP A 387 3.31 28.10 10.44
C ASP A 387 2.18 28.57 11.37
N ALA A 388 1.21 29.34 10.85
CA ALA A 388 0.09 29.84 11.64
C ALA A 388 -0.79 28.70 12.20
N LEU A 389 -1.14 27.73 11.36
CA LEU A 389 -1.92 26.55 11.77
C LEU A 389 -1.17 25.70 12.80
N GLN A 390 0.16 25.61 12.68
CA GLN A 390 0.99 24.90 13.65
C GLN A 390 1.03 25.61 15.00
N GLU A 391 1.14 26.94 15.02
CA GLU A 391 1.12 27.72 16.26
C GLU A 391 -0.23 27.56 17.00
N GLU A 392 -1.34 27.63 16.27
CA GLU A 392 -2.69 27.36 16.79
C GLU A 392 -2.82 25.90 17.27
N ALA A 393 -2.28 24.99 16.46
CA ALA A 393 -1.81 23.64 16.78
C ALA A 393 -1.37 23.42 18.23
N ALA A 394 -0.21 24.03 18.47
CA ALA A 394 0.55 23.95 19.68
C ALA A 394 -0.14 24.64 20.87
N ALA A 395 -0.91 25.70 20.61
CA ALA A 395 -1.62 26.45 21.63
C ALA A 395 -2.80 25.68 22.23
N THR A 396 -3.49 24.88 21.42
CA THR A 396 -4.71 24.14 21.80
C THR A 396 -4.42 22.74 22.37
N GLY A 397 -3.30 22.12 22.00
CA GLY A 397 -2.92 20.78 22.45
C GLY A 397 -2.32 20.72 23.88
N PRO A 398 -2.32 19.52 24.51
CA PRO A 398 -1.62 19.28 25.77
C PRO A 398 -0.09 19.46 25.62
N PRO A 399 0.67 19.63 26.71
CA PRO A 399 2.11 19.92 26.66
C PRO A 399 2.94 18.93 25.82
N ASP A 400 2.66 17.63 25.94
CA ASP A 400 3.34 16.57 25.18
C ASP A 400 3.09 16.72 23.66
N ASP A 401 1.83 16.98 23.26
CA ASP A 401 1.47 17.17 21.86
C ASP A 401 2.06 18.46 21.29
N ARG A 402 2.05 19.55 22.07
CA ARG A 402 2.66 20.83 21.69
C ARG A 402 4.12 20.64 21.27
N ILE A 403 4.89 19.95 22.10
CA ILE A 403 6.32 19.73 21.86
C ILE A 403 6.52 18.84 20.63
N ARG A 404 5.72 17.77 20.50
CA ARG A 404 5.75 16.89 19.32
C ARG A 404 5.44 17.65 18.03
N ILE A 405 4.41 18.49 18.03
CA ILE A 405 3.97 19.30 16.89
C ILE A 405 5.10 20.26 16.47
N VAL A 406 5.65 21.04 17.41
CA VAL A 406 6.72 22.02 17.12
C VAL A 406 7.98 21.34 16.60
N ILE A 407 8.48 20.32 17.29
CA ILE A 407 9.73 19.62 16.88
C ILE A 407 9.55 18.99 15.50
N SER A 408 8.42 18.31 15.26
CA SER A 408 8.17 17.66 13.97
C SER A 408 8.07 18.68 12.84
N HIS A 409 7.44 19.84 13.07
CA HIS A 409 7.36 20.93 12.10
C HIS A 409 8.74 21.50 11.75
N LEU A 410 9.59 21.74 12.74
CA LEU A 410 10.94 22.24 12.51
C LEU A 410 11.82 21.23 11.76
N ALA A 411 11.69 19.94 12.07
CA ALA A 411 12.38 18.88 11.34
C ALA A 411 11.96 18.82 9.86
N ARG A 412 10.66 18.97 9.58
CA ARG A 412 10.12 19.02 8.20
C ARG A 412 10.72 20.18 7.41
N ILE A 413 10.70 21.37 8.00
CA ILE A 413 11.23 22.60 7.40
C ILE A 413 12.74 22.50 7.14
N LEU A 414 13.49 21.91 8.06
CA LEU A 414 14.93 21.70 7.89
C LEU A 414 15.24 20.80 6.69
N ASP A 415 14.37 19.83 6.43
CA ASP A 415 14.56 18.77 5.45
C ASP A 415 13.96 19.08 4.08
N ASP A 416 13.16 20.13 3.95
CA ASP A 416 12.60 20.64 2.69
C ASP A 416 13.67 21.29 1.79
N ARG A 417 14.58 20.48 1.29
CA ARG A 417 15.69 20.85 0.40
C ARG A 417 16.18 19.66 -0.42
N LEU A 418 16.70 19.94 -1.61
CA LEU A 418 17.49 18.95 -2.35
C LEU A 418 18.83 18.69 -1.66
N PRO A 419 19.51 17.56 -1.97
CA PRO A 419 20.89 17.34 -1.54
C PRO A 419 21.80 18.54 -1.87
N HIS A 420 22.77 18.82 -1.00
CA HIS A 420 23.58 20.04 -1.00
C HIS A 420 22.85 21.40 -0.83
N GLY A 421 21.52 21.43 -0.81
CA GLY A 421 20.75 22.65 -0.62
C GLY A 421 20.82 23.18 0.83
N MET A 422 20.50 24.46 1.02
CA MET A 422 20.33 25.06 2.35
C MET A 422 18.85 25.13 2.74
N PRO A 423 18.51 25.14 4.05
CA PRO A 423 17.14 25.32 4.48
C PRO A 423 16.59 26.68 4.02
N VAL A 424 15.30 26.70 3.68
CA VAL A 424 14.62 27.92 3.24
C VAL A 424 14.51 28.97 4.36
N ILE A 425 14.42 28.55 5.63
CA ILE A 425 14.47 29.46 6.78
C ILE A 425 15.91 29.64 7.24
N PRO A 426 16.32 30.87 7.63
CA PRO A 426 17.55 31.07 8.35
C PRO A 426 17.68 30.16 9.59
N SER A 427 18.85 29.52 9.74
CA SER A 427 19.16 28.67 10.88
C SER A 427 18.94 29.33 12.24
N ALA A 428 19.12 30.66 12.32
CA ALA A 428 18.89 31.44 13.55
C ALA A 428 17.44 31.37 14.03
N GLU A 429 16.49 31.35 13.11
CA GLU A 429 15.06 31.26 13.42
C GLU A 429 14.71 29.86 13.95
N ILE A 430 15.24 28.81 13.31
CA ILE A 430 15.04 27.41 13.77
C ILE A 430 15.64 27.25 15.18
N LYS A 431 16.84 27.79 15.42
CA LYS A 431 17.49 27.78 16.75
C LYS A 431 16.65 28.52 17.79
N ARG A 432 16.05 29.66 17.44
CA ARG A 432 15.15 30.43 18.32
C ARG A 432 13.93 29.59 18.72
N ARG A 433 13.20 29.05 17.73
CA ARG A 433 12.00 28.24 17.97
C ARG A 433 12.30 26.97 18.81
N LEU A 434 13.46 26.33 18.60
CA LEU A 434 13.90 25.19 19.43
C LEU A 434 14.15 25.60 20.89
N ALA A 435 14.69 26.80 21.14
CA ALA A 435 14.99 27.28 22.48
C ALA A 435 13.72 27.62 23.29
N GLU A 436 12.61 27.87 22.63
CA GLU A 436 11.31 28.19 23.24
C GLU A 436 10.53 26.93 23.70
N VAL A 437 11.01 25.73 23.35
CA VAL A 437 10.38 24.46 23.72
C VAL A 437 10.50 24.20 25.22
N LYS A 438 9.35 24.14 25.92
CA LYS A 438 9.27 23.99 27.38
C LYS A 438 9.26 22.52 27.84
N LEU A 439 10.45 21.93 27.95
CA LEU A 439 10.63 20.52 28.36
C LEU A 439 10.28 20.20 29.83
N THR A 440 10.09 21.23 30.67
CA THR A 440 9.75 21.06 32.10
C THR A 440 8.30 20.63 32.32
N GLU A 441 7.43 20.82 31.33
CA GLU A 441 5.98 20.59 31.42
C GLU A 441 5.58 19.14 31.07
N ILE A 442 6.56 18.26 30.77
CA ILE A 442 6.31 16.90 30.25
C ILE A 442 7.02 15.81 31.07
N GLY A 443 6.50 14.58 30.94
CA GLY A 443 7.03 13.38 31.61
C GLY A 443 8.47 13.04 31.22
N ALA A 444 9.16 12.25 32.06
CA ALA A 444 10.58 11.95 31.89
C ALA A 444 10.90 11.23 30.57
N ASP A 445 10.05 10.29 30.16
CA ASP A 445 10.20 9.53 28.92
C ASP A 445 10.01 10.41 27.67
N THR A 446 8.90 11.17 27.61
CA THR A 446 8.66 12.16 26.54
C THR A 446 9.78 13.20 26.47
N ARG A 447 10.34 13.61 27.62
CA ARG A 447 11.44 14.58 27.69
C ARG A 447 12.71 14.05 27.03
N GLN A 448 13.07 12.79 27.28
CA GLN A 448 14.24 12.18 26.67
C GLN A 448 14.11 12.13 25.15
N ARG A 449 12.94 11.68 24.63
CA ARG A 449 12.65 11.68 23.18
C ARG A 449 12.75 13.07 22.56
N ALA A 450 12.19 14.08 23.22
CA ALA A 450 12.26 15.47 22.74
C ALA A 450 13.70 16.01 22.71
N LEU A 451 14.51 15.71 23.73
CA LEU A 451 15.92 16.11 23.78
C LEU A 451 16.74 15.50 22.64
N VAL A 452 16.56 14.21 22.36
CA VAL A 452 17.22 13.51 21.25
C VAL A 452 16.84 14.16 19.92
N ALA A 453 15.56 14.45 19.70
CA ALA A 453 15.09 15.08 18.48
C ALA A 453 15.65 16.51 18.31
N ILE A 454 15.64 17.33 19.36
CA ILE A 454 16.23 18.68 19.36
C ILE A 454 17.73 18.61 19.05
N ALA A 455 18.47 17.71 19.70
CA ALA A 455 19.90 17.52 19.47
C ALA A 455 20.19 17.10 18.02
N THR A 456 19.37 16.24 17.44
CA THR A 456 19.49 15.81 16.03
C THR A 456 19.32 16.99 15.07
N ILE A 457 18.30 17.84 15.29
CA ILE A 457 18.09 19.06 14.50
C ILE A 457 19.27 20.03 14.65
N GLN A 458 19.74 20.26 15.88
CA GLN A 458 20.86 21.17 16.17
C GLN A 458 22.18 20.70 15.54
N HIS A 459 22.48 19.41 15.62
CA HIS A 459 23.68 18.84 15.00
C HIS A 459 23.64 18.97 13.48
N ARG A 460 22.50 18.65 12.86
CA ARG A 460 22.35 18.78 11.41
C ARG A 460 22.46 20.23 10.93
N LEU A 461 21.90 21.18 11.68
CA LEU A 461 22.10 22.62 11.42
C LEU A 461 23.58 23.02 11.51
N ALA A 462 24.29 22.54 12.53
CA ALA A 462 25.71 22.83 12.68
C ALA A 462 26.56 22.27 11.53
N LEU A 463 26.22 21.08 11.02
CA LEU A 463 26.88 20.53 9.82
C LEU A 463 26.61 21.38 8.57
N LEU A 464 25.37 21.84 8.37
CA LEU A 464 25.01 22.71 7.24
C LEU A 464 25.72 24.07 7.30
N GLU A 465 25.94 24.61 8.49
CA GLU A 465 26.70 25.84 8.73
C GLU A 465 28.22 25.63 8.72
N GLN A 466 28.69 24.39 8.56
CA GLN A 466 30.10 23.99 8.69
C GLN A 466 30.70 24.33 10.06
N ASP A 467 29.88 24.45 11.11
CA ASP A 467 30.30 24.63 12.50
C ASP A 467 30.50 23.26 13.18
N TYR A 468 31.62 22.61 12.81
CA TYR A 468 31.97 21.28 13.35
C TYR A 468 32.22 21.29 14.87
N SER A 469 32.56 22.46 15.44
CA SER A 469 32.74 22.64 16.89
C SER A 469 31.40 22.57 17.61
N ALA A 470 30.39 23.30 17.12
CA ALA A 470 29.02 23.20 17.62
C ALA A 470 28.46 21.79 17.45
N ALA A 471 28.67 21.15 16.28
CA ALA A 471 28.24 19.78 16.06
C ALA A 471 28.85 18.79 17.07
N LYS A 472 30.14 18.96 17.40
CA LYS A 472 30.82 18.15 18.44
C LYS A 472 30.24 18.41 19.82
N LYS A 473 29.96 19.66 20.17
CA LYS A 473 29.37 20.03 21.47
C LYS A 473 28.00 19.39 21.66
N VAL A 474 27.15 19.40 20.63
CA VAL A 474 25.83 18.76 20.67
C VAL A 474 25.96 17.25 20.95
N ARG A 475 26.87 16.54 20.27
CA ARG A 475 27.13 15.11 20.52
C ARG A 475 27.60 14.84 21.95
N GLN A 476 28.49 15.68 22.49
CA GLN A 476 28.96 15.54 23.88
C GLN A 476 27.85 15.76 24.90
N GLN A 477 26.95 16.71 24.65
CA GLN A 477 25.80 16.95 25.51
C GLN A 477 24.79 15.79 25.45
N LEU A 478 24.55 15.24 24.26
CA LEU A 478 23.67 14.09 24.09
C LEU A 478 24.26 12.84 24.72
N GLY A 479 25.55 12.57 24.54
CA GLY A 479 26.24 11.43 25.17
C GLY A 479 26.44 11.54 26.68
N ALA A 480 26.19 12.70 27.29
CA ALA A 480 26.06 12.80 28.74
C ALA A 480 24.70 12.29 29.24
N LEU A 481 23.73 12.09 28.34
CA LEU A 481 22.35 11.68 28.60
C LEU A 481 22.02 10.29 28.06
N THR A 482 22.94 9.67 27.32
CA THR A 482 22.80 8.34 26.71
C THR A 482 24.06 7.51 26.96
N ASP A 483 24.02 6.20 26.68
CA ASP A 483 25.18 5.33 26.84
C ASP A 483 26.27 5.63 25.79
N GLU A 484 27.55 5.41 26.12
CA GLU A 484 28.68 5.63 25.19
C GLU A 484 28.58 4.78 23.91
N SER A 485 27.80 3.70 23.93
CA SER A 485 27.54 2.81 22.79
C SER A 485 26.28 3.16 22.00
N ASP A 486 25.68 4.34 22.21
CA ASP A 486 24.49 4.76 21.47
C ASP A 486 24.77 4.81 19.95
N PRO A 487 24.06 4.00 19.13
CA PRO A 487 24.25 3.99 17.68
C PRO A 487 24.06 5.37 17.05
N LEU A 488 23.13 6.19 17.56
CA LEU A 488 22.88 7.54 17.04
C LEU A 488 24.11 8.45 17.19
N LEU A 489 24.82 8.38 18.31
CA LEU A 489 26.05 9.16 18.51
C LEU A 489 27.14 8.75 17.53
N THR A 490 27.24 7.45 17.25
CA THR A 490 28.17 6.89 16.26
C THR A 490 27.85 7.41 14.87
N GLU A 491 26.58 7.34 14.46
CA GLU A 491 26.08 7.88 13.19
C GLU A 491 26.42 9.38 13.05
N MET A 492 26.07 10.19 14.06
CA MET A 492 26.34 11.63 14.07
C MET A 492 27.83 11.96 14.01
N ALA A 493 28.69 11.12 14.58
CA ALA A 493 30.13 11.28 14.55
C ALA A 493 30.71 10.94 13.17
N LEU A 494 30.29 9.81 12.58
CA LEU A 494 30.71 9.36 11.26
C LEU A 494 30.27 10.35 10.17
N SER A 495 29.02 10.83 10.19
CA SER A 495 28.54 11.83 9.24
C SER A 495 29.34 13.14 9.34
N ALA A 496 29.64 13.59 10.57
CA ALA A 496 30.47 14.78 10.76
C ALA A 496 31.92 14.59 10.28
N ALA A 497 32.48 13.38 10.44
CA ALA A 497 33.84 13.08 9.99
C ALA A 497 33.92 13.05 8.45
N LEU A 498 32.93 12.48 7.77
CA LEU A 498 32.82 12.49 6.31
C LEU A 498 32.62 13.90 5.73
N GLU A 499 31.94 14.80 6.43
CA GLU A 499 31.83 16.20 6.01
C GLU A 499 33.19 16.93 5.96
N VAL A 500 34.17 16.50 6.76
CA VAL A 500 35.51 17.10 6.84
C VAL A 500 36.53 16.35 5.98
N ALA A 501 36.34 15.04 5.78
CA ALA A 501 37.25 14.20 5.01
C ALA A 501 37.24 14.58 3.53
N LYS A 502 38.42 14.72 2.94
CA LYS A 502 38.56 14.99 1.50
C LYS A 502 38.57 13.68 0.72
N TRP A 503 37.90 13.66 -0.42
CA TRP A 503 37.85 12.51 -1.33
C TRP A 503 39.24 11.89 -1.57
N ASP A 504 39.30 10.56 -1.57
CA ASP A 504 40.49 9.74 -1.84
C ASP A 504 41.70 10.00 -0.90
N THR A 505 41.44 10.51 0.31
CA THR A 505 42.46 10.59 1.38
C THR A 505 42.38 9.39 2.34
N PRO A 506 43.46 9.08 3.09
CA PRO A 506 43.41 8.02 4.10
C PRO A 506 42.30 8.22 5.14
N ASP A 507 42.02 9.47 5.50
CA ASP A 507 40.90 9.79 6.40
C ASP A 507 39.56 9.48 5.74
N TRP A 508 39.35 9.87 4.47
CA TRP A 508 38.13 9.51 3.73
C TRP A 508 37.92 8.01 3.69
N HIS A 509 38.92 7.24 3.25
CA HIS A 509 38.84 5.78 3.17
C HIS A 509 38.53 5.15 4.54
N ARG A 510 39.13 5.67 5.62
CA ARG A 510 38.86 5.21 6.99
C ARG A 510 37.42 5.48 7.41
N GLU A 511 36.94 6.71 7.25
CA GLU A 511 35.60 7.10 7.71
C GLU A 511 34.50 6.50 6.83
N SER A 512 34.69 6.42 5.51
CA SER A 512 33.71 5.83 4.59
C SER A 512 33.53 4.34 4.84
N GLU A 513 34.64 3.64 5.09
CA GLU A 513 34.62 2.22 5.43
C GLU A 513 34.00 1.99 6.82
N ALA A 514 34.29 2.85 7.81
CA ALA A 514 33.64 2.78 9.11
C ALA A 514 32.12 2.97 9.00
N MET A 515 31.65 3.89 8.15
CA MET A 515 30.23 4.09 7.89
C MET A 515 29.59 2.89 7.21
N ARG A 516 30.24 2.29 6.20
CA ARG A 516 29.74 1.07 5.54
C ARG A 516 29.59 -0.09 6.52
N ARG A 517 30.57 -0.30 7.40
CA ARG A 517 30.46 -1.33 8.45
C ARG A 517 29.31 -1.04 9.41
N HIS A 518 29.18 0.20 9.87
CA HIS A 518 28.10 0.56 10.78
C HIS A 518 26.73 0.33 10.14
N MET A 519 26.57 0.75 8.88
CA MET A 519 25.36 0.57 8.07
C MET A 519 24.88 -0.89 8.01
N THR A 520 25.79 -1.88 7.92
CA THR A 520 25.40 -3.31 7.91
C THR A 520 24.74 -3.79 9.20
N SER A 521 24.95 -3.09 10.31
CA SER A 521 24.36 -3.38 11.62
C SER A 521 23.23 -2.43 12.02
N SER A 522 22.92 -1.44 11.17
CA SER A 522 21.90 -0.43 11.44
C SER A 522 20.51 -0.89 11.00
N PRO A 523 19.43 -0.47 11.68
CA PRO A 523 18.07 -0.65 11.19
C PRO A 523 17.86 -0.04 9.78
N PRO A 524 16.95 -0.57 8.95
CA PRO A 524 16.80 -0.19 7.54
C PRO A 524 16.74 1.32 7.27
N LEU A 525 15.90 2.04 8.03
CA LEU A 525 15.74 3.48 7.90
C LEU A 525 17.05 4.25 8.14
N ARG A 526 17.82 3.84 9.17
CA ARG A 526 19.10 4.49 9.50
C ARG A 526 20.18 4.11 8.49
N ALA A 527 20.21 2.85 8.07
CA ALA A 527 21.11 2.37 7.03
C ALA A 527 20.92 3.16 5.73
N LEU A 528 19.68 3.40 5.30
CA LEU A 528 19.39 4.22 4.13
C LEU A 528 19.84 5.68 4.28
N SER A 529 19.63 6.29 5.45
CA SER A 529 20.10 7.66 5.73
C SER A 529 21.62 7.79 5.57
N LEU A 530 22.38 6.85 6.14
CA LEU A 530 23.84 6.79 6.01
C LEU A 530 24.30 6.52 4.57
N ARG A 531 23.62 5.59 3.90
CA ARG A 531 23.86 5.25 2.48
C ARG A 531 23.70 6.48 1.59
N LEU A 532 22.61 7.23 1.74
CA LEU A 532 22.36 8.45 0.96
C LEU A 532 23.37 9.55 1.29
N THR A 533 23.87 9.61 2.53
CA THR A 533 24.97 10.52 2.91
C THR A 533 26.26 10.14 2.17
N LEU A 534 26.59 8.86 2.05
CA LEU A 534 27.72 8.39 1.26
C LEU A 534 27.55 8.68 -0.24
N VAL A 535 26.37 8.38 -0.80
CA VAL A 535 26.03 8.67 -2.20
C VAL A 535 26.25 10.16 -2.51
N GLU A 536 25.74 11.05 -1.65
CA GLU A 536 25.91 12.50 -1.80
C GLU A 536 27.37 12.93 -1.86
N LYS A 537 28.28 12.23 -1.17
CA LYS A 537 29.73 12.52 -1.21
C LYS A 537 30.47 11.84 -2.36
N ILE A 538 29.97 10.71 -2.85
CA ILE A 538 30.62 9.89 -3.88
C ILE A 538 30.18 10.31 -5.29
N ALA A 539 28.93 10.73 -5.48
CA ALA A 539 28.30 10.89 -6.79
C ALA A 539 29.06 11.82 -7.75
N GLU A 540 29.66 12.89 -7.25
CA GLU A 540 30.45 13.83 -8.07
C GLU A 540 31.84 13.28 -8.48
N HIS A 541 32.31 12.22 -7.82
CA HIS A 541 33.66 11.67 -8.00
C HIS A 541 33.67 10.28 -8.64
N ASP A 542 32.70 9.42 -8.30
CA ASP A 542 32.57 8.05 -8.80
C ASP A 542 31.08 7.66 -8.92
N ALA A 543 30.48 7.95 -10.08
CA ALA A 543 29.08 7.63 -10.35
C ALA A 543 28.79 6.11 -10.34
N GLY A 544 29.79 5.28 -10.64
CA GLY A 544 29.63 3.82 -10.65
C GLY A 544 29.49 3.25 -9.25
N GLU A 545 30.34 3.72 -8.33
CA GLU A 545 30.26 3.35 -6.92
C GLU A 545 29.01 3.92 -6.23
N ALA A 546 28.62 5.16 -6.57
CA ALA A 546 27.38 5.75 -6.07
C ALA A 546 26.15 4.94 -6.51
N ARG A 547 26.13 4.44 -7.76
CA ARG A 547 25.03 3.61 -8.26
C ARG A 547 24.91 2.29 -7.52
N LYS A 548 26.03 1.58 -7.29
CA LYS A 548 26.03 0.34 -6.50
C LYS A 548 25.44 0.55 -5.10
N LEU A 549 25.79 1.66 -4.46
CA LEU A 549 25.22 1.99 -3.15
C LEU A 549 23.70 2.15 -3.21
N LEU A 550 23.16 2.77 -4.27
CA LEU A 550 21.70 2.90 -4.45
C LEU A 550 21.03 1.56 -4.76
N ASP A 551 21.67 0.71 -5.55
CA ASP A 551 21.16 -0.63 -5.89
C ASP A 551 21.10 -1.53 -4.65
N ASP A 552 22.05 -1.36 -3.72
CA ASP A 552 22.07 -2.05 -2.41
C ASP A 552 21.08 -1.46 -1.39
N ALA A 553 20.33 -0.41 -1.73
CA ALA A 553 19.28 0.11 -0.87
C ALA A 553 18.12 -0.88 -0.85
N GLY A 554 17.96 -1.63 0.25
CA GLY A 554 16.78 -2.47 0.47
C GLY A 554 15.49 -1.69 0.30
N GLU A 555 14.45 -2.37 -0.18
CA GLU A 555 13.19 -1.77 -0.63
C GLU A 555 12.23 -1.53 0.55
N GLU A 556 12.26 -2.41 1.55
CA GLU A 556 11.39 -2.29 2.72
C GLU A 556 11.90 -1.26 3.74
N LEU A 557 11.18 -0.13 3.83
CA LEU A 557 11.34 0.86 4.88
C LEU A 557 10.09 0.90 5.75
N PRO A 558 10.25 1.11 7.06
CA PRO A 558 9.09 1.37 7.91
C PRO A 558 8.36 2.62 7.43
N ALA A 559 7.05 2.64 7.59
CA ALA A 559 6.25 3.80 7.21
C ALA A 559 6.64 5.05 8.02
N GLY A 560 6.40 6.21 7.42
CA GLY A 560 6.46 7.48 8.14
C GLY A 560 7.22 8.60 7.42
N PRO A 561 7.23 9.81 8.02
CA PRO A 561 7.70 11.01 7.34
C PRO A 561 9.18 10.98 6.96
N THR A 562 10.03 10.38 7.79
CA THR A 562 11.47 10.26 7.52
C THR A 562 11.72 9.30 6.36
N ALA A 563 11.05 8.14 6.34
CA ALA A 563 11.17 7.15 5.27
C ALA A 563 10.82 7.76 3.91
N ARG A 564 9.67 8.45 3.82
CA ARG A 564 9.22 9.13 2.60
C ARG A 564 10.24 10.16 2.08
N ARG A 565 10.88 10.94 2.96
CA ARG A 565 11.95 11.87 2.57
C ARG A 565 13.18 11.17 2.04
N LEU A 566 13.58 10.07 2.68
CA LEU A 566 14.73 9.29 2.23
C LEU A 566 14.44 8.60 0.89
N GLN A 567 13.23 8.08 0.69
CA GLN A 567 12.80 7.56 -0.62
C GLN A 567 12.82 8.66 -1.69
N ALA A 568 12.27 9.85 -1.42
CA ALA A 568 12.35 10.96 -2.37
C ALA A 568 13.79 11.29 -2.78
N LYS A 569 14.73 11.28 -1.80
CA LYS A 569 16.16 11.44 -2.06
C LYS A 569 16.79 10.28 -2.84
N LEU A 570 16.36 9.05 -2.58
CA LEU A 570 16.80 7.86 -3.32
C LEU A 570 16.44 8.01 -4.81
N TRP A 571 15.18 8.34 -5.11
CA TRP A 571 14.71 8.57 -6.49
C TRP A 571 15.41 9.78 -7.15
N TYR A 572 15.65 10.85 -6.37
CA TYR A 572 16.45 11.98 -6.86
C TYR A 572 17.83 11.54 -7.33
N TRP A 573 18.55 10.77 -6.50
CA TRP A 573 19.90 10.30 -6.84
C TRP A 573 19.90 9.28 -7.98
N ARG A 574 18.89 8.40 -8.07
CA ARG A 574 18.69 7.53 -9.23
C ARG A 574 18.61 8.36 -10.51
N GLY A 575 17.81 9.44 -10.52
CA GLY A 575 17.72 10.31 -11.69
C GLY A 575 18.94 11.17 -11.97
N VAL A 576 19.75 11.51 -10.96
CA VAL A 576 21.05 12.18 -11.16
C VAL A 576 22.07 11.24 -11.81
N LEU A 577 22.07 9.97 -11.40
CA LEU A 577 23.08 9.00 -11.84
C LEU A 577 22.67 8.22 -13.09
N ASP A 578 21.39 8.19 -13.46
CA ASP A 578 20.88 7.53 -14.67
C ASP A 578 20.57 8.54 -15.78
N SER A 579 21.30 8.43 -16.90
CA SER A 579 21.13 9.31 -18.05
C SER A 579 20.01 8.90 -19.01
N VAL A 580 19.52 7.65 -18.93
CA VAL A 580 18.49 7.11 -19.84
C VAL A 580 17.12 7.32 -19.22
N ASP A 581 16.96 6.93 -17.96
CA ASP A 581 15.66 6.93 -17.26
C ASP A 581 15.51 8.11 -16.29
N GLY A 582 16.45 9.07 -16.32
CA GLY A 582 16.54 10.14 -15.34
C GLY A 582 15.28 11.01 -15.22
N LEU A 583 14.52 11.19 -16.31
CA LEU A 583 13.25 11.94 -16.28
C LEU A 583 12.14 11.20 -15.54
N GLU A 584 12.02 9.88 -15.71
CA GLU A 584 11.05 9.06 -14.98
C GLU A 584 11.36 9.11 -13.48
N TYR A 585 12.63 8.90 -13.12
CA TYR A 585 13.10 8.99 -11.74
C TYR A 585 12.88 10.35 -11.10
N TRP A 586 13.05 11.45 -11.85
CA TRP A 586 12.79 12.78 -11.32
C TRP A 586 11.32 13.11 -11.21
N ARG A 587 10.43 12.60 -12.08
CA ARG A 587 8.98 12.72 -11.88
C ARG A 587 8.57 12.06 -10.58
N GLU A 588 9.01 10.83 -10.36
CA GLU A 588 8.76 10.08 -9.12
C GLU A 588 9.34 10.81 -7.89
N ALA A 589 10.59 11.30 -7.99
CA ALA A 589 11.20 12.07 -6.91
C ALA A 589 10.41 13.35 -6.58
N ILE A 590 9.94 14.09 -7.59
CA ILE A 590 9.10 15.30 -7.40
C ILE A 590 7.80 14.93 -6.69
N HIS A 591 7.13 13.86 -7.12
CA HIS A 591 5.91 13.35 -6.50
C HIS A 591 6.17 13.00 -5.02
N ARG A 592 7.19 12.20 -4.73
CA ARG A 592 7.55 11.81 -3.37
C ARG A 592 8.00 12.97 -2.49
N TYR A 593 8.70 13.98 -3.02
CA TYR A 593 9.04 15.17 -2.25
C TYR A 593 7.78 15.94 -1.83
N ARG A 594 6.76 16.06 -2.69
CA ARG A 594 5.48 16.69 -2.31
C ARG A 594 4.78 15.89 -1.21
N ALA A 595 4.64 14.57 -1.38
CA ALA A 595 4.05 13.69 -0.36
C ALA A 595 4.79 13.74 0.98
N ALA A 596 6.12 13.92 0.94
CA ALA A 596 6.97 14.06 2.13
C ALA A 596 6.97 15.46 2.77
N GLU A 597 6.11 16.36 2.28
CA GLU A 597 5.95 17.77 2.72
C GLU A 597 7.18 18.64 2.43
N CYS A 598 7.92 18.28 1.39
CA CYS A 598 9.11 18.99 0.90
C CYS A 598 8.82 19.72 -0.41
N ALA A 599 7.87 20.66 -0.37
CA ALA A 599 7.41 21.39 -1.56
C ALA A 599 8.50 22.26 -2.21
N HIS A 600 9.40 22.84 -1.42
CA HIS A 600 10.53 23.60 -1.97
C HIS A 600 11.50 22.70 -2.72
N ALA A 601 11.85 21.53 -2.16
CA ALA A 601 12.69 20.54 -2.86
C ALA A 601 12.04 20.07 -4.17
N ALA A 602 10.73 19.78 -4.14
CA ALA A 602 9.98 19.41 -5.33
C ALA A 602 9.99 20.51 -6.40
N GLN A 603 9.84 21.78 -6.00
CA GLN A 603 9.85 22.93 -6.91
C GLN A 603 11.24 23.15 -7.54
N GLU A 604 12.31 23.05 -6.73
CA GLU A 604 13.68 23.14 -7.22
C GLU A 604 13.98 22.02 -8.23
N LEU A 605 13.56 20.79 -7.95
CA LEU A 605 13.75 19.66 -8.85
C LEU A 605 12.94 19.81 -10.14
N THR A 606 11.70 20.30 -10.02
CA THR A 606 10.86 20.63 -11.20
C THR A 606 11.57 21.64 -12.11
N GLN A 607 12.23 22.66 -11.54
CA GLN A 607 13.00 23.63 -12.33
C GLN A 607 14.22 22.98 -13.01
N LYS A 608 14.96 22.11 -12.30
CA LYS A 608 16.09 21.35 -12.88
C LYS A 608 15.63 20.44 -14.03
N MET A 609 14.52 19.72 -13.84
CA MET A 609 13.94 18.85 -14.86
C MET A 609 13.54 19.63 -16.12
N HIS A 610 12.90 20.80 -15.97
CA HIS A 610 12.57 21.66 -17.11
C HIS A 610 13.80 22.20 -17.85
N GLN A 611 14.93 22.39 -17.16
CA GLN A 611 16.18 22.81 -17.80
C GLN A 611 16.80 21.69 -18.65
N MET A 612 16.61 20.42 -18.28
CA MET A 612 17.09 19.28 -19.08
C MET A 612 16.26 19.00 -20.33
N LEU A 613 14.98 19.41 -20.33
CA LEU A 613 14.06 19.26 -21.47
C LEU A 613 14.24 20.37 -22.55
N ARG A 614 15.07 21.38 -22.28
CA ARG A 614 15.39 22.48 -23.20
C ARG A 614 16.74 22.27 -23.83
#